data_AF-A0AB35N3S5-F1
#
_entry.id   AF-A0AB35N3S5-F1
#
_cell.length_a   1.000
_cell.length_b   1.000
_cell.length_c   1.000
_cell.angle_alpha   90.00
_cell.angle_beta   90.00
_cell.angle_gamma   90.00
#
_symmetry.space_group_name_H-M   'P 1'
#
loop_
_entity.id
_entity.type
_entity.pdbx_description
1 polymer ?
#
loop_
_entity_poly.entity_id
_entity_poly.type
_entity_poly.pdbx_seq_one_letter_code
_entity_poly.pdbx_strand_id
1 'polypeptide(L)'
;MKGLITSLSQSFVNRARNPIIGAFVLAWIGFNHKIVIEFIFSKSAEKVAFVNSLRFDWISDFWYPAGIAALYVFGLPLVQLVVDKLKRKFIDKYRLDELHTKKQSEAERDKTTNRSIVESSIDYFHKRHERNLDDWDVQREKLKEEIDGKQQDLDSVRANVANLTKEVSDKQDEITAVRKQFDEMNQKYSQLKSKFDELSTTARNKDVELSNALNKIQDLEMKVTSKDAQSRNDESEIEQLRDSLNASKNTLKNERDELQDLRNQDMLIEHVLKAISNPNYEFDVELWHNAMRSLPADKSGYLTQILKNYQPEILDALNQNQKYIVKRRKKSDDDENYALAG
;
A
#
# COMPACT_ATOMS: atom_id res chain seq x y z
N MET A 1 -75.37 -10.68 -133.02
CA MET A 1 -74.54 -9.47 -132.83
C MET A 1 -74.69 -8.80 -131.47
N LYS A 2 -75.90 -8.67 -130.90
CA LYS A 2 -76.09 -8.00 -129.59
C LYS A 2 -75.25 -8.59 -128.45
N GLY A 3 -75.17 -9.92 -128.30
CA GLY A 3 -74.40 -10.55 -127.22
C GLY A 3 -72.88 -10.29 -127.22
N LEU A 4 -72.26 -10.13 -128.40
CA LEU A 4 -70.82 -9.83 -128.51
C LEU A 4 -70.50 -8.37 -128.19
N ILE A 5 -71.39 -7.45 -128.57
CA ILE A 5 -71.24 -6.02 -128.25
C ILE A 5 -71.42 -5.80 -126.75
N THR A 6 -72.37 -6.48 -126.12
CA THR A 6 -72.57 -6.39 -124.67
C THR A 6 -71.37 -6.94 -123.91
N SER A 7 -70.78 -8.07 -124.32
CA SER A 7 -69.61 -8.63 -123.64
C SER A 7 -68.33 -7.81 -123.82
N LEU A 8 -68.10 -7.23 -125.01
CA LEU A 8 -66.99 -6.28 -125.25
C LEU A 8 -67.18 -4.99 -124.45
N SER A 9 -68.39 -4.43 -124.44
CA SER A 9 -68.72 -3.23 -123.65
C SER A 9 -68.54 -3.49 -122.16
N GLN A 10 -69.00 -4.63 -121.64
CA GLN A 10 -68.85 -4.98 -120.21
C GLN A 10 -67.36 -5.13 -119.84
N SER A 11 -66.56 -5.77 -120.69
CA SER A 11 -65.12 -5.94 -120.49
C SER A 11 -64.37 -4.61 -120.53
N PHE A 12 -64.74 -3.71 -121.44
CA PHE A 12 -64.19 -2.37 -121.53
C PHE A 12 -64.55 -1.53 -120.29
N VAL A 13 -65.82 -1.51 -119.87
CA VAL A 13 -66.27 -0.77 -118.68
C VAL A 13 -65.56 -1.27 -117.41
N ASN A 14 -65.39 -2.59 -117.26
CA ASN A 14 -64.67 -3.14 -116.11
C ASN A 14 -63.18 -2.79 -116.12
N ARG A 15 -62.55 -2.66 -117.29
CA ARG A 15 -61.14 -2.26 -117.40
C ARG A 15 -60.94 -0.75 -117.27
N ALA A 16 -61.88 0.06 -117.78
CA ALA A 16 -61.89 1.52 -117.65
C ALA A 16 -62.09 1.97 -116.18
N ARG A 17 -62.63 1.11 -115.31
CA ARG A 17 -62.63 1.34 -113.84
C ARG A 17 -61.24 1.33 -113.22
N ASN A 18 -60.23 0.72 -113.86
CA ASN A 18 -58.85 0.85 -113.39
C ASN A 18 -58.35 2.26 -113.76
N PRO A 19 -57.97 3.10 -112.79
CA PRO A 19 -57.55 4.48 -113.05
C PRO A 19 -56.42 4.60 -114.08
N ILE A 20 -55.51 3.62 -114.12
CA ILE A 20 -54.38 3.60 -115.08
C ILE A 20 -54.90 3.36 -116.49
N ILE A 21 -55.75 2.35 -116.68
CA ILE A 21 -56.27 1.98 -117.99
C ILE A 21 -57.26 3.04 -118.48
N GLY A 22 -58.14 3.53 -117.61
CA GLY A 22 -59.06 4.62 -117.93
C GLY A 22 -58.33 5.90 -118.32
N ALA A 23 -57.32 6.32 -117.55
CA ALA A 23 -56.49 7.48 -117.89
C ALA A 23 -55.73 7.28 -119.20
N PHE A 24 -55.20 6.08 -119.45
CA PHE A 24 -54.54 5.75 -120.71
C PHE A 24 -55.48 5.85 -121.90
N VAL A 25 -56.66 5.27 -121.83
CA VAL A 25 -57.63 5.32 -122.95
C VAL A 25 -58.09 6.76 -123.22
N LEU A 26 -58.36 7.54 -122.18
CA LEU A 26 -58.70 8.96 -122.33
C LEU A 26 -57.54 9.77 -122.92
N ALA A 27 -56.31 9.54 -122.45
CA ALA A 27 -55.12 10.17 -123.01
C ALA A 27 -54.90 9.76 -124.48
N TRP A 28 -55.19 8.49 -124.82
CA TRP A 28 -55.06 7.98 -126.19
C TRP A 28 -56.08 8.61 -127.13
N ILE A 29 -57.35 8.67 -126.72
CA ILE A 29 -58.41 9.34 -127.49
C ILE A 29 -58.08 10.83 -127.65
N GLY A 30 -57.57 11.48 -126.59
CA GLY A 30 -57.19 12.89 -126.64
C GLY A 30 -56.00 13.16 -127.57
N PHE A 31 -54.97 12.32 -127.53
CA PHE A 31 -53.77 12.48 -128.36
C PHE A 31 -54.07 12.13 -129.83
N ASN A 32 -54.75 11.01 -130.07
CA ASN A 32 -55.12 10.52 -131.40
C ASN A 32 -56.50 11.02 -131.87
N HIS A 33 -56.94 12.16 -131.35
CA HIS A 33 -58.28 12.71 -131.60
C HIS A 33 -58.59 12.88 -133.10
N LYS A 34 -57.59 13.21 -133.93
CA LYS A 34 -57.77 13.34 -135.38
C LYS A 34 -58.24 12.03 -136.01
N ILE A 35 -57.56 10.91 -135.71
CA ILE A 35 -57.92 9.57 -136.19
C ILE A 35 -59.34 9.20 -135.72
N VAL A 36 -59.63 9.43 -134.42
CA VAL A 36 -60.93 9.07 -133.83
C VAL A 36 -62.06 9.88 -134.46
N ILE A 37 -61.88 11.20 -134.63
CA ILE A 37 -62.88 12.09 -135.21
C ILE A 37 -63.10 11.75 -136.69
N GLU A 38 -62.04 11.59 -137.47
CA GLU A 38 -62.13 11.24 -138.90
C GLU A 38 -62.79 9.87 -139.14
N PHE A 39 -62.52 8.90 -138.26
CA PHE A 39 -63.18 7.60 -138.27
C PHE A 39 -64.68 7.67 -137.92
N ILE A 40 -65.06 8.52 -136.95
CA ILE A 40 -66.46 8.67 -136.54
C ILE A 40 -67.28 9.31 -137.68
N PHE A 41 -66.75 10.34 -138.35
CA PHE A 41 -67.49 11.17 -139.31
C PHE A 41 -67.44 10.73 -140.78
N SER A 42 -66.62 9.74 -141.16
CA SER A 42 -66.54 9.24 -142.56
C SER A 42 -67.75 8.38 -143.00
N LYS A 43 -68.00 8.25 -144.32
CA LYS A 43 -69.10 7.43 -144.88
C LYS A 43 -68.69 5.95 -145.01
N SER A 44 -69.66 5.03 -144.99
CA SER A 44 -69.42 3.58 -144.82
C SER A 44 -68.45 2.92 -145.81
N ALA A 45 -68.40 3.36 -147.07
CA ALA A 45 -67.46 2.82 -148.06
C ALA A 45 -66.02 3.32 -147.83
N GLU A 46 -65.87 4.56 -147.39
CA GLU A 46 -64.57 5.22 -147.13
C GLU A 46 -63.95 4.73 -145.82
N LYS A 47 -64.75 4.35 -144.82
CA LYS A 47 -64.25 3.78 -143.55
C LYS A 47 -63.36 2.56 -143.76
N VAL A 48 -63.74 1.68 -144.71
CA VAL A 48 -62.98 0.45 -145.00
C VAL A 48 -61.64 0.80 -145.66
N ALA A 49 -61.62 1.78 -146.57
CA ALA A 49 -60.39 2.27 -147.20
C ALA A 49 -59.47 2.98 -146.19
N PHE A 50 -60.04 3.80 -145.29
CA PHE A 50 -59.30 4.50 -144.25
C PHE A 50 -58.63 3.53 -143.29
N VAL A 51 -59.37 2.56 -142.75
CA VAL A 51 -58.82 1.55 -141.83
C VAL A 51 -57.67 0.76 -142.46
N ASN A 52 -57.74 0.46 -143.76
CA ASN A 52 -56.65 -0.23 -144.47
C ASN A 52 -55.41 0.66 -144.69
N SER A 53 -55.56 1.99 -144.64
CA SER A 53 -54.45 2.95 -144.78
C SER A 53 -53.78 3.30 -143.44
N LEU A 54 -54.41 3.00 -142.31
CA LEU A 54 -53.85 3.26 -140.99
C LEU A 54 -52.61 2.39 -140.74
N ARG A 55 -51.49 3.05 -140.47
CA ARG A 55 -50.29 2.41 -139.94
C ARG A 55 -50.15 2.81 -138.47
N PHE A 56 -50.09 1.81 -137.60
CA PHE A 56 -49.88 2.01 -136.18
C PHE A 56 -48.42 2.39 -135.90
N ASP A 57 -48.20 3.56 -135.31
CA ASP A 57 -46.88 3.98 -134.82
C ASP A 57 -46.81 3.83 -133.30
N TRP A 58 -45.92 2.95 -132.84
CA TRP A 58 -45.74 2.67 -131.42
C TRP A 58 -45.40 3.90 -130.56
N ILE A 59 -44.74 4.91 -131.12
CA ILE A 59 -44.32 6.08 -130.33
C ILE A 59 -45.48 7.06 -130.17
N SER A 60 -46.07 7.45 -131.30
CA SER A 60 -47.20 8.38 -131.32
C SER A 60 -48.45 7.78 -130.66
N ASP A 61 -48.77 6.54 -131.06
CA ASP A 61 -50.05 5.94 -130.72
C ASP A 61 -50.00 5.23 -129.37
N PHE A 62 -48.85 4.91 -128.78
CA PHE A 62 -48.81 4.24 -127.47
C PHE A 62 -48.07 5.04 -126.41
N TRP A 63 -46.81 5.41 -126.66
CA TRP A 63 -45.96 5.98 -125.61
C TRP A 63 -46.36 7.39 -125.15
N TYR A 64 -46.78 8.29 -126.04
CA TYR A 64 -47.25 9.62 -125.62
C TYR A 64 -48.53 9.57 -124.76
N PRO A 65 -49.60 8.87 -125.19
CA PRO A 65 -50.76 8.61 -124.33
C PRO A 65 -50.39 7.96 -122.98
N ALA A 66 -49.48 6.99 -122.98
CA ALA A 66 -49.00 6.32 -121.77
C ALA A 66 -48.29 7.28 -120.81
N GLY A 67 -47.42 8.15 -121.34
CA GLY A 67 -46.72 9.17 -120.56
C GLY A 67 -47.67 10.17 -119.91
N ILE A 68 -48.65 10.68 -120.65
CA ILE A 68 -49.63 11.64 -120.12
C ILE A 68 -50.51 10.99 -119.05
N ALA A 69 -50.97 9.76 -119.27
CA ALA A 69 -51.76 9.02 -118.29
C ALA A 69 -50.96 8.74 -117.01
N ALA A 70 -49.69 8.35 -117.14
CA ALA A 70 -48.80 8.18 -116.00
C ALA A 70 -48.61 9.49 -115.23
N LEU A 71 -48.37 10.61 -115.93
CA LEU A 71 -48.22 11.92 -115.30
C LEU A 71 -49.51 12.36 -114.59
N TYR A 72 -50.69 12.05 -115.13
CA TYR A 72 -51.95 12.35 -114.47
C TYR A 72 -52.16 11.50 -113.22
N VAL A 73 -51.98 10.18 -113.33
CA VAL A 73 -52.21 9.23 -112.23
C VAL A 73 -51.21 9.42 -111.09
N PHE A 74 -49.93 9.69 -111.39
CA PHE A 74 -48.88 9.83 -110.38
C PHE A 74 -48.58 11.28 -110.00
N GLY A 75 -48.74 12.24 -110.93
CA GLY A 75 -48.44 13.64 -110.68
C GLY A 75 -49.43 14.30 -109.71
N LEU A 76 -50.72 13.98 -109.81
CA LEU A 76 -51.74 14.59 -108.96
C LEU A 76 -51.57 14.23 -107.46
N PRO A 77 -51.32 12.96 -107.08
CA PRO A 77 -50.94 12.61 -105.71
C PRO A 77 -49.67 13.30 -105.19
N LEU A 78 -48.66 13.49 -106.04
CA LEU A 78 -47.42 14.18 -105.65
C LEU A 78 -47.68 15.65 -105.28
N VAL A 79 -48.50 16.35 -106.07
CA VAL A 79 -48.91 17.72 -105.77
C VAL A 79 -49.66 17.78 -104.43
N GLN A 80 -50.55 16.82 -104.19
CA GLN A 80 -51.32 16.75 -102.94
C GLN A 80 -50.40 16.56 -101.71
N LEU A 81 -49.36 15.72 -101.81
CA LEU A 81 -48.37 15.55 -100.73
C LEU A 81 -47.61 16.84 -100.39
N VAL A 82 -47.30 17.67 -101.39
CA VAL A 82 -46.64 18.97 -101.19
C VAL A 82 -47.54 19.92 -100.41
N VAL A 83 -48.82 20.00 -100.79
CA VAL A 83 -49.82 20.82 -100.09
C VAL A 83 -49.97 20.39 -98.62
N ASP A 84 -50.05 19.08 -98.37
CA ASP A 84 -50.18 18.55 -97.00
C ASP A 84 -48.93 18.80 -96.14
N LYS A 85 -47.73 18.80 -96.74
CA LYS A 85 -46.50 19.17 -96.03
C LYS A 85 -46.50 20.65 -95.63
N LEU A 86 -46.93 21.53 -96.53
CA LEU A 86 -47.05 22.96 -96.25
C LEU A 86 -48.05 23.23 -95.12
N LYS A 87 -49.24 22.63 -95.19
CA LYS A 87 -50.28 22.78 -94.16
C LYS A 87 -49.80 22.37 -92.77
N ARG A 88 -49.18 21.19 -92.66
CA ARG A 88 -48.66 20.67 -91.38
C ARG A 88 -47.61 21.57 -90.75
N LYS A 89 -46.72 22.14 -91.56
CA LYS A 89 -45.62 22.98 -91.06
C LYS A 89 -46.11 24.31 -90.48
N PHE A 90 -47.07 24.95 -91.14
CA PHE A 90 -47.48 26.31 -90.77
C PHE A 90 -48.70 26.37 -89.84
N ILE A 91 -49.69 25.49 -89.99
CA ILE A 91 -50.98 25.62 -89.30
C ILE A 91 -51.08 24.65 -88.13
N ASP A 92 -50.78 23.37 -88.38
CA ASP A 92 -51.07 22.32 -87.40
C ASP A 92 -50.11 22.40 -86.20
N LYS A 93 -48.87 22.83 -86.39
CA LYS A 93 -47.90 22.98 -85.29
C LYS A 93 -48.33 24.02 -84.26
N TYR A 94 -48.84 25.17 -84.70
CA TYR A 94 -49.29 26.24 -83.80
C TYR A 94 -50.53 25.81 -83.01
N ARG A 95 -51.52 25.22 -83.70
CA ARG A 95 -52.76 24.74 -83.06
C ARG A 95 -52.52 23.60 -82.07
N LEU A 96 -51.53 22.74 -82.32
CA LEU A 96 -51.23 21.61 -81.45
C LEU A 96 -50.61 22.08 -80.13
N ASP A 97 -49.72 23.07 -80.16
CA ASP A 97 -49.07 23.62 -78.96
C ASP A 97 -50.07 24.34 -78.04
N GLU A 98 -50.96 25.16 -78.61
CA GLU A 98 -52.05 25.81 -77.87
C GLU A 98 -53.02 24.79 -77.23
N LEU A 99 -53.30 23.68 -77.91
CA LEU A 99 -54.13 22.61 -77.36
C LEU A 99 -53.47 21.92 -76.16
N HIS A 100 -52.16 21.68 -76.21
CA HIS A 100 -51.42 21.03 -75.13
C HIS A 100 -51.31 21.91 -73.89
N THR A 101 -51.00 23.20 -74.07
CA THR A 101 -50.94 24.17 -72.96
C THR A 101 -52.30 24.32 -72.30
N LYS A 102 -53.38 24.40 -73.09
CA LYS A 102 -54.75 24.42 -72.57
C LYS A 102 -55.06 23.16 -71.74
N LYS A 103 -54.78 21.97 -72.26
CA LYS A 103 -55.01 20.69 -71.55
C LYS A 103 -54.20 20.59 -70.25
N GLN A 104 -52.97 21.08 -70.23
CA GLN A 104 -52.17 21.10 -69.00
C GLN A 104 -52.77 22.05 -67.96
N SER A 105 -53.15 23.27 -68.38
CA SER A 105 -53.77 24.24 -67.48
C SER A 105 -55.12 23.74 -66.93
N GLU A 106 -55.89 23.01 -67.74
CA GLU A 106 -57.14 22.37 -67.34
C GLU A 106 -56.87 21.26 -66.31
N ALA A 107 -55.89 20.38 -66.55
CA ALA A 107 -55.49 19.35 -65.59
C ALA A 107 -54.97 19.92 -64.26
N GLU A 108 -54.25 21.04 -64.28
CA GLU A 108 -53.81 21.74 -63.07
C GLU A 108 -54.99 22.34 -62.30
N ARG A 109 -55.92 23.00 -63.01
CA ARG A 109 -57.16 23.53 -62.42
C ARG A 109 -58.01 22.42 -61.81
N ASP A 110 -58.12 21.29 -62.49
CA ASP A 110 -58.85 20.13 -61.99
C ASP A 110 -58.16 19.56 -60.75
N LYS A 111 -56.82 19.48 -60.73
CA LYS A 111 -56.07 19.05 -59.54
C LYS A 111 -56.30 20.00 -58.36
N THR A 112 -56.22 21.31 -58.57
CA THR A 112 -56.46 22.29 -57.50
C THR A 112 -57.89 22.27 -57.02
N THR A 113 -58.85 22.18 -57.94
CA THR A 113 -60.28 22.15 -57.60
C THR A 113 -60.62 20.87 -56.88
N ASN A 114 -60.15 19.71 -57.35
CA ASN A 114 -60.32 18.44 -56.67
C ASN A 114 -59.64 18.42 -55.30
N ARG A 115 -58.45 19.00 -55.18
CA ARG A 115 -57.77 19.16 -53.88
C ARG A 115 -58.61 20.00 -52.93
N SER A 116 -59.12 21.15 -53.38
CA SER A 116 -59.98 22.01 -52.56
C SER A 116 -61.31 21.35 -52.22
N ILE A 117 -61.92 20.61 -53.15
CA ILE A 117 -63.15 19.83 -52.91
C ILE A 117 -62.90 18.78 -51.83
N VAL A 118 -61.81 18.01 -51.95
CA VAL A 118 -61.42 17.00 -50.94
C VAL A 118 -61.11 17.68 -49.61
N GLU A 119 -60.28 18.73 -49.57
CA GLU A 119 -59.92 19.43 -48.34
C GLU A 119 -61.12 20.13 -47.67
N SER A 120 -62.13 20.54 -48.44
CA SER A 120 -63.39 21.11 -47.93
C SER A 120 -64.43 20.05 -47.56
N SER A 121 -64.24 18.80 -47.98
CA SER A 121 -65.20 17.73 -47.71
C SER A 121 -65.22 17.39 -46.23
N ILE A 122 -66.42 17.10 -45.73
CA ILE A 122 -66.61 16.65 -44.34
C ILE A 122 -65.80 15.39 -44.03
N ASP A 123 -65.63 14.50 -45.02
CA ASP A 123 -64.85 13.27 -44.91
C ASP A 123 -63.37 13.52 -44.63
N TYR A 124 -62.76 14.50 -45.31
CA TYR A 124 -61.38 14.90 -45.04
C TYR A 124 -61.21 15.47 -43.64
N PHE A 125 -62.16 16.30 -43.17
CA PHE A 125 -62.14 16.79 -41.79
C PHE A 125 -62.27 15.66 -40.77
N HIS A 126 -63.20 14.73 -40.98
CA HIS A 126 -63.37 13.56 -40.12
C HIS A 126 -62.08 12.73 -40.05
N LYS A 127 -61.50 12.40 -41.20
CA LYS A 127 -60.26 11.62 -41.27
C LYS A 127 -59.07 12.35 -40.65
N ARG A 128 -59.00 13.67 -40.78
CA ARG A 128 -57.97 14.48 -40.11
C ARG A 128 -58.17 14.49 -38.59
N HIS A 129 -59.41 14.62 -38.12
CA HIS A 129 -59.73 14.56 -36.70
C HIS A 129 -59.44 13.18 -36.10
N GLU A 130 -59.77 12.10 -36.81
CA GLU A 130 -59.47 10.72 -36.41
C GLU A 130 -57.96 10.51 -36.26
N ARG A 131 -57.16 10.92 -37.25
CA ARG A 131 -55.69 10.88 -37.15
C ARG A 131 -55.16 11.68 -35.97
N ASN A 132 -55.72 12.88 -35.73
CA ASN A 132 -55.32 13.66 -34.58
C ASN A 132 -55.68 12.93 -33.28
N LEU A 133 -56.85 12.31 -33.16
CA LEU A 133 -57.23 11.54 -31.97
C LEU A 133 -56.28 10.35 -31.75
N ASP A 134 -55.92 9.63 -32.81
CA ASP A 134 -54.94 8.54 -32.75
C ASP A 134 -53.57 9.05 -32.28
N ASP A 135 -53.08 10.17 -32.86
CA ASP A 135 -51.81 10.79 -32.46
C ASP A 135 -51.82 11.25 -31.00
N TRP A 136 -52.98 11.74 -30.52
CA TRP A 136 -53.17 12.13 -29.13
C TRP A 136 -53.21 10.93 -28.19
N ASP A 137 -53.84 9.84 -28.58
CA ASP A 137 -53.86 8.59 -27.81
C ASP A 137 -52.45 7.99 -27.68
N VAL A 138 -51.66 8.01 -28.76
CA VAL A 138 -50.26 7.59 -28.75
C VAL A 138 -49.41 8.47 -27.82
N GLN A 139 -49.58 9.79 -27.88
CA GLN A 139 -48.87 10.71 -27.00
C GLN A 139 -49.26 10.52 -25.53
N ARG A 140 -50.54 10.30 -25.24
CA ARG A 140 -51.04 10.03 -23.89
C ARG A 140 -50.42 8.75 -23.33
N GLU A 141 -50.37 7.68 -24.13
CA GLU A 141 -49.79 6.42 -23.66
C GLU A 141 -48.28 6.56 -23.40
N LYS A 142 -47.55 7.24 -24.30
CA LYS A 142 -46.14 7.54 -24.08
C LYS A 142 -45.89 8.35 -22.79
N LEU A 143 -46.69 9.39 -22.55
CA LEU A 143 -46.59 10.17 -21.32
C LEU A 143 -46.90 9.34 -20.07
N LYS A 144 -47.86 8.42 -20.18
CA LYS A 144 -48.21 7.51 -19.09
C LYS A 144 -47.07 6.53 -18.79
N GLU A 145 -46.45 5.94 -19.81
CA GLU A 145 -45.26 5.10 -19.66
C GLU A 145 -44.09 5.89 -19.02
N GLU A 146 -43.86 7.14 -19.43
CA GLU A 146 -42.85 8.00 -18.83
C GLU A 146 -43.15 8.33 -17.36
N ILE A 147 -44.42 8.57 -17.00
CA ILE A 147 -44.85 8.80 -15.61
C ILE A 147 -44.64 7.53 -14.78
N ASP A 148 -45.06 6.37 -15.27
CA ASP A 148 -44.90 5.09 -14.58
C ASP A 148 -43.43 4.76 -14.37
N GLY A 149 -42.58 4.98 -15.38
CA GLY A 149 -41.12 4.83 -15.26
C GLY A 149 -40.53 5.77 -14.21
N LYS A 150 -40.90 7.05 -14.24
CA LYS A 150 -40.44 8.02 -13.23
C LYS A 150 -40.92 7.68 -11.83
N GLN A 151 -42.11 7.10 -11.68
CA GLN A 151 -42.63 6.68 -10.38
C GLN A 151 -41.83 5.51 -9.82
N GLN A 152 -41.47 4.52 -10.67
CA GLN A 152 -40.58 3.42 -10.29
C GLN A 152 -39.18 3.92 -9.88
N ASP A 153 -38.60 4.85 -10.63
CA ASP A 153 -37.32 5.47 -10.29
C ASP A 153 -37.39 6.19 -8.94
N LEU A 154 -38.48 6.92 -8.68
CA LEU A 154 -38.70 7.65 -7.44
C LEU A 154 -38.81 6.69 -6.24
N ASP A 155 -39.54 5.58 -6.40
CA ASP A 155 -39.66 4.57 -5.34
C ASP A 155 -38.33 3.84 -5.09
N SER A 156 -37.54 3.57 -6.12
CA SER A 156 -36.18 3.04 -6.00
C SER A 156 -35.26 4.01 -5.24
N VAL A 157 -35.27 5.29 -5.61
CA VAL A 157 -34.49 6.33 -4.93
C VAL A 157 -34.92 6.46 -3.47
N ARG A 158 -36.22 6.42 -3.16
CA ARG A 158 -36.73 6.45 -1.78
C ARG A 158 -36.22 5.27 -0.96
N ALA A 159 -36.23 4.06 -1.52
CA ALA A 159 -35.69 2.88 -0.86
C ALA A 159 -34.18 3.03 -0.58
N ASN A 160 -33.42 3.54 -1.55
CA ASN A 160 -31.99 3.81 -1.38
C ASN A 160 -31.71 4.86 -0.30
N VAL A 161 -32.49 5.95 -0.27
CA VAL A 161 -32.38 6.99 0.77
C VAL A 161 -32.69 6.42 2.14
N ALA A 162 -33.71 5.57 2.28
CA ALA A 162 -34.04 4.91 3.55
C ALA A 162 -32.90 4.00 4.03
N ASN A 163 -32.32 3.21 3.12
CA ASN A 163 -31.18 2.35 3.43
C ASN A 163 -29.93 3.15 3.85
N LEU A 164 -29.58 4.19 3.10
CA LEU A 164 -28.46 5.07 3.42
C LEU A 164 -28.68 5.81 4.75
N THR A 165 -29.91 6.22 5.04
CA THR A 165 -30.26 6.85 6.32
C THR A 165 -30.03 5.90 7.49
N LYS A 166 -30.41 4.62 7.33
CA LYS A 166 -30.14 3.58 8.31
C LYS A 166 -28.64 3.36 8.49
N GLU A 167 -27.88 3.23 7.41
CA GLU A 167 -26.43 3.05 7.47
C GLU A 167 -25.72 4.22 8.16
N VAL A 168 -26.15 5.45 7.90
CA VAL A 168 -25.65 6.65 8.60
C VAL A 168 -25.95 6.58 10.09
N SER A 169 -27.15 6.13 10.47
CA SER A 169 -27.51 5.94 11.89
C SER A 169 -26.62 4.89 12.56
N ASP A 170 -26.47 3.71 11.92
CA ASP A 170 -25.65 2.62 12.45
C ASP A 170 -24.18 3.07 12.61
N LYS A 171 -23.64 3.80 11.63
CA LYS A 171 -22.28 4.38 11.72
C LYS A 171 -22.15 5.46 12.78
N GLN A 172 -23.17 6.25 13.02
CA GLN A 172 -23.17 7.24 14.11
C GLN A 172 -23.12 6.57 15.49
N ASP A 173 -23.82 5.44 15.66
CA ASP A 173 -23.77 4.64 16.87
C ASP A 173 -22.38 4.00 17.06
N GLU A 174 -21.79 3.44 15.99
CA GLU A 174 -20.40 2.94 16.02
C GLU A 174 -19.40 4.04 16.44
N ILE A 175 -19.49 5.24 15.85
CA ILE A 175 -18.63 6.38 16.21
C ILE A 175 -18.77 6.74 17.69
N THR A 176 -20.01 6.73 18.20
CA THR A 176 -20.29 7.06 19.60
C THR A 176 -19.69 6.01 20.54
N ALA A 177 -19.79 4.73 20.19
CA ALA A 177 -19.17 3.65 20.95
C ALA A 177 -17.64 3.74 20.98
N VAL A 178 -17.01 4.00 19.82
CA VAL A 178 -15.55 4.16 19.72
C VAL A 178 -15.07 5.37 20.52
N ARG A 179 -15.78 6.50 20.50
CA ARG A 179 -15.45 7.67 21.32
C ARG A 179 -15.47 7.35 22.81
N LYS A 180 -16.49 6.62 23.28
CA LYS A 180 -16.55 6.18 24.67
C LYS A 180 -15.35 5.30 25.05
N GLN A 181 -14.99 4.34 24.20
CA GLN A 181 -13.81 3.50 24.43
C GLN A 181 -12.51 4.32 24.46
N PHE A 182 -12.38 5.32 23.58
CA PHE A 182 -11.25 6.23 23.57
C PHE A 182 -11.16 7.03 24.88
N ASP A 183 -12.26 7.58 25.36
CA ASP A 183 -12.31 8.32 26.63
C ASP A 183 -11.92 7.43 27.83
N GLU A 184 -12.43 6.20 27.88
CA GLU A 184 -12.06 5.21 28.90
C GLU A 184 -10.56 4.87 28.85
N MET A 185 -10.01 4.69 27.65
CA MET A 185 -8.58 4.43 27.46
C MET A 185 -7.73 5.63 27.93
N ASN A 186 -8.18 6.85 27.63
CA ASN A 186 -7.47 8.06 27.99
C ASN A 186 -7.48 8.29 29.51
N GLN A 187 -8.59 7.96 30.19
CA GLN A 187 -8.65 7.94 31.65
C GLN A 187 -7.68 6.91 32.25
N LYS A 188 -7.64 5.68 31.72
CA LYS A 188 -6.69 4.65 32.17
C LYS A 188 -5.24 5.11 31.96
N TYR A 189 -4.94 5.73 30.83
CA TYR A 189 -3.62 6.30 30.55
C TYR A 189 -3.24 7.37 31.58
N SER A 190 -4.14 8.31 31.87
CA SER A 190 -3.92 9.34 32.88
C SER A 190 -3.67 8.75 34.28
N GLN A 191 -4.43 7.72 34.66
CA GLN A 191 -4.22 7.01 35.94
C GLN A 191 -2.85 6.31 35.99
N LEU A 192 -2.48 5.63 34.90
CA LEU A 192 -1.21 4.93 34.81
C LEU A 192 -0.03 5.91 34.86
N LYS A 193 -0.17 7.06 34.19
CA LYS A 193 0.83 8.14 34.22
C LYS A 193 1.00 8.70 35.63
N SER A 194 -0.09 8.96 36.35
CA SER A 194 -0.04 9.40 37.74
C SER A 194 0.67 8.38 38.65
N LYS A 195 0.35 7.09 38.51
CA LYS A 195 1.04 6.02 39.27
C LYS A 195 2.52 5.93 38.94
N PHE A 196 2.88 6.12 37.67
CA PHE A 196 4.27 6.14 37.25
C PHE A 196 5.03 7.32 37.89
N ASP A 197 4.44 8.51 37.91
CA ASP A 197 5.07 9.69 38.51
C ASP A 197 5.22 9.53 40.05
N GLU A 198 4.24 8.90 40.72
CA GLU A 198 4.31 8.55 42.14
C GLU A 198 5.42 7.53 42.44
N LEU A 199 5.51 6.46 41.65
CA LEU A 199 6.58 5.47 41.76
C LEU A 199 7.96 6.08 41.50
N SER A 200 8.07 6.96 40.51
CA SER A 200 9.32 7.67 40.21
C SER A 200 9.75 8.56 41.37
N THR A 201 8.81 9.27 42.00
CA THR A 201 9.07 10.08 43.20
C THR A 201 9.51 9.20 44.37
N THR A 202 8.84 8.07 44.57
CA THR A 202 9.18 7.10 45.63
C THR A 202 10.59 6.52 45.43
N ALA A 203 10.93 6.13 44.19
CA ALA A 203 12.27 5.64 43.87
C ALA A 203 13.34 6.69 44.17
N ARG A 204 13.11 7.95 43.78
CA ARG A 204 14.02 9.06 44.08
C ARG A 204 14.20 9.29 45.58
N ASN A 205 13.13 9.20 46.36
CA ASN A 205 13.20 9.30 47.82
C ASN A 205 14.00 8.15 48.43
N LYS A 206 13.83 6.93 47.91
CA LYS A 206 14.61 5.76 48.34
C LYS A 206 16.10 5.89 48.00
N ASP A 207 16.46 6.47 46.85
CA ASP A 207 17.86 6.76 46.52
C ASP A 207 18.50 7.77 47.49
N VAL A 208 17.73 8.78 47.92
CA VAL A 208 18.17 9.74 48.95
C VAL A 208 18.35 9.04 50.31
N GLU A 209 17.38 8.22 50.74
CA GLU A 209 17.49 7.42 51.97
C GLU A 209 18.72 6.50 51.94
N LEU A 210 18.97 5.83 50.80
CA LEU A 210 20.12 4.96 50.61
C LEU A 210 21.44 5.75 50.69
N SER A 211 21.51 6.90 50.04
CA SER A 211 22.69 7.79 50.10
C SER A 211 22.99 8.24 51.54
N ASN A 212 21.95 8.58 52.31
CA ASN A 212 22.09 8.94 53.71
C ASN A 212 22.56 7.76 54.57
N ALA A 213 22.05 6.56 54.31
CA ALA A 213 22.48 5.35 55.00
C ALA A 213 23.95 5.02 54.71
N LEU A 214 24.39 5.15 53.45
CA LEU A 214 25.79 4.97 53.04
C LEU A 214 26.72 5.96 53.77
N ASN A 215 26.37 7.24 53.82
CA ASN A 215 27.15 8.24 54.55
C ASN A 215 27.28 7.89 56.05
N LYS A 216 26.20 7.38 56.65
CA LYS A 216 26.21 6.96 58.06
C LYS A 216 27.08 5.71 58.29
N ILE A 217 27.08 4.76 57.36
CA ILE A 217 27.98 3.60 57.40
C ILE A 217 29.43 4.08 57.34
N GLN A 218 29.75 4.99 56.41
CA GLN A 218 31.10 5.55 56.29
C GLN A 218 31.56 6.25 57.57
N ASP A 219 30.71 7.04 58.23
CA ASP A 219 31.01 7.66 59.52
C ASP A 219 31.27 6.60 60.62
N LEU A 220 30.48 5.54 60.66
CA LEU A 220 30.66 4.44 61.60
C LEU A 220 31.96 3.68 61.34
N GLU A 221 32.32 3.41 60.08
CA GLU A 221 33.59 2.78 59.70
C GLU A 221 34.79 3.62 60.13
N MET A 222 34.74 4.95 59.96
CA MET A 222 35.79 5.84 60.47
C MET A 222 35.90 5.78 61.99
N LYS A 223 34.77 5.76 62.71
CA LYS A 223 34.74 5.63 64.17
C LYS A 223 35.32 4.29 64.64
N VAL A 224 34.96 3.19 64.01
CA VAL A 224 35.53 1.86 64.31
C VAL A 224 37.04 1.88 64.09
N THR A 225 37.50 2.36 62.94
CA THR A 225 38.95 2.46 62.63
C THR A 225 39.71 3.27 63.67
N SER A 226 39.15 4.41 64.10
CA SER A 226 39.75 5.26 65.14
C SER A 226 39.80 4.55 66.50
N LYS A 227 38.76 3.80 66.87
CA LYS A 227 38.73 3.00 68.11
C LYS A 227 39.70 1.82 68.06
N ASP A 228 39.85 1.16 66.93
CA ASP A 228 40.83 0.07 66.77
C ASP A 228 42.26 0.61 66.90
N ALA A 229 42.54 1.79 66.36
CA ALA A 229 43.83 2.46 66.53
C ALA A 229 44.08 2.83 68.00
N GLN A 230 43.07 3.37 68.69
CA GLN A 230 43.13 3.66 70.13
C GLN A 230 43.41 2.37 70.92
N SER A 231 42.68 1.29 70.67
CA SER A 231 42.85 0.01 71.36
C SER A 231 44.25 -0.56 71.18
N ARG A 232 44.84 -0.46 69.98
CA ARG A 232 46.24 -0.87 69.75
C ARG A 232 47.24 -0.05 70.54
N ASN A 233 47.00 1.25 70.67
CA ASN A 233 47.85 2.14 71.46
C ASN A 233 47.76 1.78 72.95
N ASP A 234 46.55 1.61 73.46
CA ASP A 234 46.29 1.19 74.84
C ASP A 234 46.94 -0.19 75.12
N GLU A 235 46.87 -1.12 74.18
CA GLU A 235 47.51 -2.45 74.29
C GLU A 235 49.05 -2.34 74.32
N SER A 236 49.64 -1.45 73.53
CA SER A 236 51.08 -1.15 73.59
C SER A 236 51.48 -0.50 74.93
N GLU A 237 50.65 0.38 75.49
CA GLU A 237 50.90 1.01 76.78
C GLU A 237 50.83 -0.02 77.92
N ILE A 238 49.84 -0.93 77.87
CA ILE A 238 49.75 -2.06 78.81
C ILE A 238 51.01 -2.93 78.75
N GLU A 239 51.54 -3.21 77.56
CA GLU A 239 52.75 -4.03 77.43
C GLU A 239 53.99 -3.31 77.99
N GLN A 240 54.15 -2.01 77.73
CA GLN A 240 55.22 -1.21 78.34
C GLN A 240 55.12 -1.18 79.88
N LEU A 241 53.91 -1.07 80.41
CA LEU A 241 53.66 -1.13 81.85
C LEU A 241 53.99 -2.52 82.43
N ARG A 242 53.66 -3.60 81.73
CA ARG A 242 54.04 -4.97 82.13
C ARG A 242 55.55 -5.16 82.16
N ASP A 243 56.27 -4.68 81.15
CA ASP A 243 57.73 -4.74 81.09
C ASP A 243 58.36 -3.95 82.23
N SER A 244 57.87 -2.73 82.48
CA SER A 244 58.32 -1.90 83.60
C SER A 244 58.04 -2.55 84.95
N LEU A 245 56.88 -3.19 85.12
CA LEU A 245 56.53 -3.94 86.32
C LEU A 245 57.44 -5.15 86.52
N ASN A 246 57.74 -5.90 85.46
CA ASN A 246 58.66 -7.04 85.51
C ASN A 246 60.09 -6.61 85.85
N ALA A 247 60.57 -5.50 85.26
CA ALA A 247 61.84 -4.89 85.60
C ALA A 247 61.89 -4.51 87.08
N SER A 248 60.88 -3.78 87.56
CA SER A 248 60.75 -3.39 88.98
C SER A 248 60.75 -4.61 89.91
N LYS A 249 59.99 -5.66 89.56
CA LYS A 249 59.94 -6.93 90.29
C LYS A 249 61.29 -7.63 90.35
N ASN A 250 62.07 -7.60 89.28
CA ASN A 250 63.43 -8.17 89.25
C ASN A 250 64.39 -7.36 90.13
N THR A 251 64.33 -6.03 90.10
CA THR A 251 65.10 -5.19 91.04
C THR A 251 64.74 -5.47 92.49
N LEU A 252 63.45 -5.54 92.83
CA LEU A 252 63.01 -5.88 94.19
C LEU A 252 63.46 -7.28 94.62
N LYS A 253 63.53 -8.23 93.69
CA LYS A 253 64.10 -9.56 93.95
C LYS A 253 65.59 -9.47 94.26
N ASN A 254 66.36 -8.75 93.43
CA ASN A 254 67.80 -8.56 93.66
C ASN A 254 68.07 -7.85 94.98
N GLU A 255 67.35 -6.75 95.28
CA GLU A 255 67.45 -6.03 96.56
C GLU A 255 67.09 -6.92 97.75
N ARG A 256 66.06 -7.78 97.62
CA ARG A 256 65.72 -8.78 98.64
C ARG A 256 66.87 -9.78 98.85
N ASP A 257 67.43 -10.30 97.77
CA ASP A 257 68.53 -11.27 97.81
C ASP A 257 69.78 -10.62 98.44
N GLU A 258 70.11 -9.37 98.09
CA GLU A 258 71.17 -8.57 98.71
C GLU A 258 70.94 -8.32 100.20
N LEU A 259 69.71 -7.95 100.60
CA LEU A 259 69.35 -7.79 102.02
C LEU A 259 69.48 -9.10 102.80
N GLN A 260 69.15 -10.23 102.17
CA GLN A 260 69.31 -11.55 102.76
C GLN A 260 70.79 -11.90 102.95
N ASP A 261 71.65 -11.56 101.99
CA ASP A 261 73.10 -11.71 102.10
C ASP A 261 73.70 -10.82 103.21
N LEU A 262 73.29 -9.55 103.29
CA LEU A 262 73.72 -8.65 104.38
C LEU A 262 73.28 -9.17 105.75
N ARG A 263 72.04 -9.66 105.88
CA ARG A 263 71.56 -10.28 107.12
C ARG A 263 72.39 -11.50 107.52
N ASN A 264 72.82 -12.31 106.54
CA ASN A 264 73.72 -13.44 106.79
C ASN A 264 75.11 -12.96 107.25
N GLN A 265 75.62 -11.85 106.69
CA GLN A 265 76.88 -11.23 107.13
C GLN A 265 76.79 -10.70 108.57
N ASP A 266 75.72 -10.00 108.92
CA ASP A 266 75.51 -9.50 110.29
C ASP A 266 75.42 -10.65 111.30
N MET A 267 74.71 -11.73 110.97
CA MET A 267 74.67 -12.93 111.82
C MET A 267 76.07 -13.53 112.04
N LEU A 268 76.91 -13.60 111.01
CA LEU A 268 78.29 -14.07 111.13
C LEU A 268 79.14 -13.17 112.01
N ILE A 269 79.04 -11.85 111.84
CA ILE A 269 79.79 -10.88 112.63
C ILE A 269 79.38 -11.02 114.11
N GLU A 270 78.08 -11.10 114.42
CA GLU A 270 77.62 -11.38 115.78
C GLU A 270 78.21 -12.68 116.34
N HIS A 271 78.22 -13.74 115.54
CA HIS A 271 78.72 -15.06 115.96
C HIS A 271 80.22 -15.03 116.27
N VAL A 272 81.01 -14.37 115.43
CA VAL A 272 82.46 -14.17 115.63
C VAL A 272 82.71 -13.25 116.83
N LEU A 273 81.96 -12.16 116.99
CA LEU A 273 82.10 -11.26 118.13
C LEU A 273 81.77 -11.95 119.46
N LYS A 274 80.75 -12.81 119.50
CA LYS A 274 80.42 -13.65 120.67
C LYS A 274 81.55 -14.62 121.00
N ALA A 275 82.15 -15.24 119.98
CA ALA A 275 83.29 -16.14 120.14
C ALA A 275 84.56 -15.44 120.69
N ILE A 276 84.81 -14.20 120.28
CA ILE A 276 85.94 -13.41 120.78
C ILE A 276 85.68 -12.91 122.21
N SER A 277 84.45 -12.50 122.51
CA SER A 277 84.11 -11.83 123.77
C SER A 277 83.88 -12.79 124.93
N ASN A 278 83.61 -14.07 124.68
CA ASN A 278 83.33 -15.07 125.70
C ASN A 278 84.15 -16.36 125.47
N PRO A 279 85.15 -16.67 126.33
CA PRO A 279 85.97 -17.88 126.21
C PRO A 279 85.20 -19.19 126.33
N ASN A 280 83.98 -19.18 126.90
CA ASN A 280 83.11 -20.35 127.03
C ASN A 280 82.02 -20.41 125.95
N TYR A 281 82.13 -19.61 124.88
CA TYR A 281 81.15 -19.63 123.79
C TYR A 281 81.30 -20.88 122.93
N GLU A 282 80.25 -21.68 122.84
CA GLU A 282 80.21 -22.84 121.96
C GLU A 282 80.02 -22.37 120.51
N PHE A 283 81.10 -22.43 119.74
CA PHE A 283 81.11 -21.94 118.36
C PHE A 283 80.28 -22.85 117.46
N ASP A 284 79.11 -22.39 117.02
CA ASP A 284 78.30 -23.14 116.04
C ASP A 284 79.00 -23.20 114.68
N VAL A 285 79.55 -24.38 114.39
CA VAL A 285 80.33 -24.67 113.18
C VAL A 285 79.45 -24.80 111.93
N GLU A 286 78.20 -25.25 112.07
CA GLU A 286 77.27 -25.38 110.95
C GLU A 286 76.79 -24.01 110.48
N LEU A 287 76.46 -23.13 111.42
CA LEU A 287 76.11 -21.75 111.13
C LEU A 287 77.27 -21.02 110.40
N TRP A 288 78.51 -21.22 110.87
CA TRP A 288 79.69 -20.68 110.22
C TRP A 288 79.85 -21.18 108.78
N HIS A 289 79.73 -22.49 108.54
CA HIS A 289 79.97 -23.07 107.21
C HIS A 289 78.89 -22.67 106.21
N ASN A 290 77.63 -22.62 106.63
CA ASN A 290 76.53 -22.22 105.76
C ASN A 290 76.63 -20.74 105.38
N ALA A 291 77.00 -19.88 106.33
CA ALA A 291 77.11 -18.46 106.07
C ALA A 291 78.45 -18.07 105.37
N MET A 292 79.53 -18.86 105.54
CA MET A 292 80.77 -18.64 104.78
C MET A 292 80.67 -19.02 103.31
N ARG A 293 79.72 -19.89 102.92
CA ARG A 293 79.48 -20.23 101.50
C ARG A 293 78.83 -19.09 100.71
N SER A 294 78.06 -18.23 101.36
CA SER A 294 77.41 -17.07 100.72
C SER A 294 78.27 -15.80 100.74
N LEU A 295 79.46 -15.85 101.35
CA LEU A 295 80.34 -14.70 101.45
C LEU A 295 81.30 -14.59 100.24
N PRO A 296 81.52 -13.38 99.71
CA PRO A 296 82.65 -13.08 98.83
C PRO A 296 83.99 -13.54 99.42
N ALA A 297 84.86 -14.10 98.57
CA ALA A 297 86.10 -14.78 98.98
C ALA A 297 87.09 -13.88 99.76
N ASP A 298 87.04 -12.57 99.52
CA ASP A 298 87.83 -11.55 100.20
C ASP A 298 87.37 -11.35 101.66
N LYS A 299 86.05 -11.26 101.89
CA LYS A 299 85.46 -11.10 103.22
C LYS A 299 85.58 -12.37 104.06
N SER A 300 85.36 -13.52 103.44
CA SER A 300 85.50 -14.83 104.09
C SER A 300 86.94 -15.06 104.57
N GLY A 301 87.94 -14.67 103.76
CA GLY A 301 89.35 -14.68 104.14
C GLY A 301 89.65 -13.80 105.37
N TYR A 302 89.07 -12.60 105.43
CA TYR A 302 89.30 -11.67 106.54
C TYR A 302 88.74 -12.17 107.88
N LEU A 303 87.50 -12.70 107.90
CA LEU A 303 86.92 -13.28 109.12
C LEU A 303 87.70 -14.50 109.61
N THR A 304 88.19 -15.33 108.67
CA THR A 304 89.06 -16.47 108.98
C THR A 304 90.38 -16.00 109.61
N GLN A 305 90.95 -14.90 109.09
CA GLN A 305 92.18 -14.31 109.62
C GLN A 305 91.99 -13.71 111.02
N ILE A 306 90.84 -13.08 111.30
CA ILE A 306 90.51 -12.60 112.65
C ILE A 306 90.40 -13.77 113.64
N LEU A 307 89.64 -14.81 113.31
CA LEU A 307 89.54 -16.01 114.13
C LEU A 307 90.92 -16.63 114.39
N LYS A 308 91.76 -16.70 113.35
CA LYS A 308 93.16 -17.18 113.47
C LYS A 308 93.98 -16.39 114.49
N ASN A 309 93.79 -15.07 114.53
CA ASN A 309 94.60 -14.19 115.37
C ASN A 309 94.13 -14.14 116.83
N TYR A 310 92.82 -14.27 117.07
CA TYR A 310 92.24 -14.08 118.41
C TYR A 310 91.81 -15.38 119.10
N GLN A 311 91.46 -16.41 118.34
CA GLN A 311 90.96 -17.71 118.84
C GLN A 311 91.45 -18.86 117.93
N PRO A 312 92.78 -19.12 117.86
CA PRO A 312 93.34 -20.12 116.95
C PRO A 312 92.84 -21.55 117.22
N GLU A 313 92.47 -21.85 118.46
CA GLU A 313 91.93 -23.15 118.89
C GLU A 313 90.58 -23.46 118.22
N ILE A 314 89.72 -22.44 118.06
CA ILE A 314 88.44 -22.56 117.32
C ILE A 314 88.73 -22.80 115.84
N LEU A 315 89.75 -22.15 115.26
CA LEU A 315 90.11 -22.36 113.85
C LEU A 315 90.64 -23.78 113.61
N ASP A 316 91.40 -24.35 114.55
CA ASP A 316 91.83 -25.75 114.48
C ASP A 316 90.66 -26.72 114.60
N ALA A 317 89.69 -26.43 115.48
CA ALA A 317 88.44 -27.19 115.55
C ALA A 317 87.63 -27.11 114.25
N LEU A 318 87.54 -25.91 113.63
CA LEU A 318 86.89 -25.71 112.32
C LEU A 318 87.60 -26.50 111.21
N ASN A 319 88.94 -26.47 111.16
CA ASN A 319 89.72 -27.21 110.16
C ASN A 319 89.65 -28.73 110.37
N GLN A 320 89.60 -29.20 111.61
CA GLN A 320 89.37 -30.62 111.92
C GLN A 320 87.95 -31.03 111.55
N ASN A 321 86.95 -30.19 111.84
CA ASN A 321 85.56 -30.47 111.48
C ASN A 321 85.34 -30.37 109.97
N GLN A 322 86.04 -29.50 109.25
CA GLN A 322 86.03 -29.45 107.78
C GLN A 322 86.67 -30.72 107.19
N LYS A 323 87.76 -31.24 107.78
CA LYS A 323 88.28 -32.57 107.43
C LYS A 323 87.26 -33.68 107.73
N TYR A 324 86.47 -33.56 108.80
CA TYR A 324 85.43 -34.52 109.18
C TYR A 324 84.20 -34.46 108.25
N ILE A 325 83.76 -33.26 107.87
CA ILE A 325 82.66 -32.99 106.93
C ILE A 325 83.06 -33.40 105.51
N VAL A 326 84.30 -33.14 105.07
CA VAL A 326 84.83 -33.63 103.79
C VAL A 326 84.96 -35.16 103.80
N LYS A 327 85.31 -35.77 104.94
CA LYS A 327 85.27 -37.25 105.10
C LYS A 327 83.84 -37.79 105.05
N ARG A 328 82.86 -37.10 105.66
CA ARG A 328 81.44 -37.49 105.62
C ARG A 328 80.86 -37.32 104.21
N ARG A 329 81.24 -36.28 103.47
CA ARG A 329 80.87 -36.12 102.05
C ARG A 329 81.49 -37.19 101.17
N LYS A 330 82.78 -37.51 101.33
CA LYS A 330 83.36 -38.66 100.62
C LYS A 330 82.68 -39.99 100.97
N LYS A 331 82.31 -40.19 102.24
CA LYS A 331 81.55 -41.40 102.64
C LYS A 331 80.11 -41.41 102.13
N SER A 332 79.47 -40.24 101.98
CA SER A 332 78.15 -40.07 101.38
C SER A 332 78.17 -40.26 99.86
N ASP A 333 79.22 -39.80 99.17
CA ASP A 333 79.39 -39.98 97.73
C ASP A 333 79.81 -41.43 97.40
N ASP A 334 80.51 -42.11 98.31
CA ASP A 334 80.80 -43.55 98.23
C ASP A 334 79.53 -44.40 98.50
N ASP A 335 78.65 -43.98 99.40
CA ASP A 335 77.35 -44.64 99.67
C ASP A 335 76.28 -44.31 98.59
N GLU A 336 76.31 -43.14 97.94
CA GLU A 336 75.45 -42.81 96.78
C GLU A 336 75.86 -43.55 95.49
N ASN A 337 77.13 -43.94 95.34
CA ASN A 337 77.57 -44.77 94.20
C ASN A 337 77.18 -46.26 94.33
N TYR A 338 76.89 -46.77 95.53
CA TYR A 338 76.28 -48.11 95.70
C TYR A 338 74.76 -48.14 95.53
N ALA A 339 74.09 -46.98 95.48
CA ALA A 339 72.65 -46.86 95.21
C ALA A 339 72.31 -46.65 93.72
N LEU A 340 73.29 -46.53 92.83
CA LEU A 340 73.12 -46.36 91.38
C LEU A 340 73.55 -47.60 90.55
N ALA A 341 73.69 -48.76 91.19
CA ALA A 341 73.94 -50.06 90.53
C ALA A 341 72.86 -51.12 90.84
N GLY A 342 71.60 -50.69 90.99
CA GLY A 342 70.40 -51.54 91.11
C GLY A 342 69.35 -51.16 90.09
#